data_AF-A0A4R5H5H1-F1
#
_entry.id   AF-A0A4R5H5H1-F1
#
_cell.length_a   1.000
_cell.length_b   1.000
_cell.length_c   1.000
_cell.angle_alpha   90.00
_cell.angle_beta   90.00
_cell.angle_gamma   90.00
#
_symmetry.space_group_name_H-M   'P 1'
#
loop_
_entity.id
_entity.type
_entity.pdbx_description
1 polymer ?
#
loop_
_entity_poly.entity_id
_entity_poly.type
_entity_poly.pdbx_seq_one_letter_code
_entity_poly.pdbx_strand_id
1 'polypeptide(L)'
;MLYRATALFLLMMSSMIQAQPNNGNAETTQQSEGEVRYISDDLYTFLHAGPGRNFRILGSVTAGTQIRELQTDDESGYVEIIDDKDRRGWVDGNFVVEQESIRNQLSSLQSSLTSANVSVDEQNQTLEQLNQQLLDLQSENSALKTENTQMQQQQATLQQQLTAQDNSELQQWFIRGGGIAIVGVILGVIIAYLPKKRRRNDAWM
;
A
#
# COMPACT_ATOMS: atom_id res chain seq x y z
N MET A 1 -26.17 -18.59 -9.92
CA MET A 1 -24.69 -18.62 -9.96
C MET A 1 -24.20 -20.06 -10.15
N LEU A 2 -24.41 -20.70 -11.31
CA LEU A 2 -23.93 -22.09 -11.51
C LEU A 2 -23.49 -22.46 -12.94
N TYR A 3 -23.31 -21.50 -13.85
CA TYR A 3 -22.89 -21.77 -15.24
C TYR A 3 -21.58 -21.06 -15.66
N ARG A 4 -20.77 -20.61 -14.69
CA ARG A 4 -19.47 -19.96 -14.97
C ARG A 4 -18.25 -20.86 -14.77
N ALA A 5 -18.47 -22.13 -14.40
CA ALA A 5 -17.39 -23.08 -14.09
C ALA A 5 -17.21 -24.20 -15.14
N THR A 6 -18.10 -24.32 -16.12
CA THR A 6 -18.03 -25.40 -17.14
C THR A 6 -17.42 -24.96 -18.48
N ALA A 7 -17.09 -23.68 -18.64
CA ALA A 7 -16.59 -23.13 -19.91
C ALA A 7 -15.05 -23.05 -20.01
N LEU A 8 -14.30 -23.34 -18.93
CA LEU A 8 -12.83 -23.24 -18.89
C LEU A 8 -12.11 -24.60 -18.90
N PHE A 9 -12.84 -25.70 -19.06
CA PHE A 9 -12.26 -27.05 -19.12
C PHE A 9 -12.23 -27.65 -20.54
N LEU A 10 -12.76 -26.93 -21.54
CA LEU A 10 -12.94 -27.44 -22.90
C LEU A 10 -12.00 -26.77 -23.92
N LEU A 11 -10.80 -26.39 -23.46
CA LEU A 11 -9.75 -25.76 -24.29
C LEU A 11 -8.36 -26.41 -24.08
N MET A 12 -8.31 -27.58 -23.42
CA MET A 12 -7.09 -28.33 -23.08
C MET A 12 -7.04 -29.73 -23.73
N MET A 13 -7.87 -30.00 -24.75
CA MET A 13 -7.90 -31.31 -25.43
C MET A 13 -8.00 -31.19 -26.96
N SER A 14 -7.16 -30.34 -27.57
CA SER A 14 -7.01 -30.35 -29.02
C SER A 14 -5.62 -29.91 -29.47
N SER A 15 -4.64 -30.75 -29.19
CA SER A 15 -3.33 -30.70 -29.85
C SER A 15 -2.67 -32.07 -29.81
N MET A 16 -3.35 -33.05 -30.40
CA MET A 16 -2.73 -34.32 -30.82
C MET A 16 -2.97 -34.45 -32.32
N ILE A 17 -1.98 -34.08 -33.12
CA ILE A 17 -1.79 -34.57 -34.49
C ILE A 17 -0.28 -34.63 -34.74
N GLN A 18 0.17 -35.85 -35.05
CA GLN A 18 1.55 -36.22 -35.35
C GLN A 18 2.13 -35.42 -36.52
N ALA A 19 3.40 -35.03 -36.38
CA ALA A 19 4.32 -34.81 -37.49
C ALA A 19 5.52 -35.73 -37.31
N GLN A 20 5.70 -36.66 -38.24
CA GLN A 20 6.85 -37.53 -38.33
C GLN A 20 7.65 -37.13 -39.57
N PRO A 21 8.98 -36.97 -39.46
CA PRO A 21 9.85 -37.32 -40.57
C PRO A 21 10.73 -38.52 -40.20
N ASN A 22 10.90 -39.29 -41.25
CA ASN A 22 11.57 -40.57 -41.40
C ASN A 22 13.11 -40.43 -41.41
N ASN A 23 13.78 -41.48 -40.95
CA ASN A 23 15.16 -41.91 -41.25
C ASN A 23 16.36 -41.10 -40.75
N GLY A 24 17.27 -41.82 -40.10
CA GLY A 24 18.69 -41.49 -40.08
C GLY A 24 19.36 -41.76 -38.75
N ASN A 25 19.95 -42.94 -38.62
CA ASN A 25 20.87 -43.35 -37.56
C ASN A 25 21.86 -42.22 -37.22
N ALA A 26 21.86 -41.73 -35.99
CA ALA A 26 22.96 -40.97 -35.42
C ALA A 26 22.95 -41.16 -33.90
N GLU A 27 23.75 -42.13 -33.49
CA GLU A 27 24.45 -42.29 -32.22
C GLU A 27 24.28 -41.15 -31.20
N THR A 28 23.75 -41.54 -30.05
CA THR A 28 23.78 -40.83 -28.78
C THR A 28 25.16 -40.23 -28.50
N THR A 29 25.34 -38.93 -28.75
CA THR A 29 26.43 -38.17 -28.15
C THR A 29 25.90 -37.62 -26.83
N GLN A 30 26.23 -38.29 -25.73
CA GLN A 30 26.09 -37.72 -24.39
C GLN A 30 27.05 -36.53 -24.30
N GLN A 31 26.52 -35.35 -24.60
CA GLN A 31 27.21 -34.10 -24.38
C GLN A 31 27.04 -33.77 -22.90
N SER A 32 28.06 -34.08 -22.11
CA SER A 32 28.18 -33.58 -20.73
C SER A 32 28.12 -32.06 -20.78
N GLU A 33 26.99 -31.46 -20.40
CA GLU A 33 26.92 -30.05 -20.04
C GLU A 33 27.81 -29.88 -18.80
N GLY A 34 29.07 -29.54 -19.04
CA GLY A 34 30.05 -29.30 -18.00
C GLY A 34 29.53 -28.27 -17.01
N GLU A 35 29.67 -28.57 -15.73
CA GLU A 35 29.22 -27.72 -14.63
C GLU A 35 30.01 -26.41 -14.65
N VAL A 36 29.29 -25.30 -14.49
CA VAL A 36 29.88 -23.96 -14.44
C VAL A 36 30.52 -23.77 -13.08
N ARG A 37 31.84 -23.56 -13.05
CA ARG A 37 32.60 -23.30 -11.83
C ARG A 37 33.49 -22.06 -11.99
N TYR A 38 34.04 -21.58 -10.89
CA TYR A 38 34.84 -20.36 -10.81
C TYR A 38 36.24 -20.65 -10.29
N ILE A 39 37.20 -19.77 -10.59
CA ILE A 39 38.56 -19.88 -10.05
C ILE A 39 38.67 -19.08 -8.75
N SER A 40 39.20 -19.71 -7.70
CA SER A 40 39.45 -19.17 -6.36
C SER A 40 40.34 -17.92 -6.40
N ASP A 41 40.19 -17.04 -5.42
CA ASP A 41 40.67 -15.65 -5.41
C ASP A 41 42.20 -15.45 -5.23
N ASP A 42 43.03 -16.48 -5.50
CA ASP A 42 44.49 -16.38 -5.47
C ASP A 42 45.07 -16.04 -6.87
N LEU A 43 45.04 -14.74 -7.18
CA LEU A 43 45.73 -13.96 -8.24
C LEU A 43 45.88 -14.53 -9.68
N TYR A 44 46.33 -15.76 -9.88
CA TYR A 44 46.27 -16.49 -11.15
C TYR A 44 46.65 -17.96 -10.92
N THR A 45 46.10 -18.85 -11.75
CA THR A 45 46.53 -20.25 -11.84
C THR A 45 47.05 -20.56 -13.23
N PHE A 46 47.94 -21.54 -13.34
CA PHE A 46 48.52 -21.94 -14.62
C PHE A 46 47.66 -23.02 -15.28
N LEU A 47 47.37 -22.82 -16.56
CA LEU A 47 46.71 -23.82 -17.40
C LEU A 47 47.77 -24.75 -17.97
N HIS A 48 47.68 -26.04 -17.66
CA HIS A 48 48.62 -27.07 -18.11
C HIS A 48 48.04 -27.89 -19.28
N ALA A 49 48.91 -28.43 -20.13
CA ALA A 49 48.50 -29.32 -21.24
C ALA A 49 48.10 -30.74 -20.81
N GLY A 50 48.28 -31.10 -19.54
CA GLY A 50 47.95 -32.41 -18.98
C GLY A 50 47.78 -32.35 -17.46
N PRO A 51 47.32 -33.44 -16.83
CA PRO A 51 46.93 -33.50 -15.41
C PRO A 51 48.17 -33.51 -14.50
N GLY A 52 48.84 -32.36 -14.36
CA GLY A 52 50.02 -32.24 -13.51
C GLY A 52 50.94 -31.06 -13.82
N ARG A 53 51.89 -30.81 -12.91
CA ARG A 53 52.90 -29.74 -13.04
C ARG A 53 53.98 -30.02 -14.08
N ASN A 54 54.13 -31.28 -14.51
CA ASN A 54 55.16 -31.69 -15.46
C ASN A 54 54.80 -31.40 -16.92
N PHE A 55 53.57 -30.93 -17.17
CA PHE A 55 53.09 -30.62 -18.51
C PHE A 55 53.33 -29.16 -18.88
N ARG A 56 53.46 -28.91 -20.20
CA ARG A 56 53.70 -27.57 -20.74
C ARG A 56 52.58 -26.60 -20.31
N ILE A 57 52.97 -25.43 -19.81
CA ILE A 57 52.05 -24.34 -19.48
C ILE A 57 51.50 -23.73 -20.77
N LEU A 58 50.19 -23.74 -20.91
CA LEU A 58 49.44 -23.15 -22.02
C LEU A 58 49.11 -21.67 -21.78
N GLY A 59 49.11 -21.24 -20.52
CA GLY A 59 48.92 -19.84 -20.13
C GLY A 59 48.55 -19.71 -18.65
N SER A 60 48.09 -18.53 -18.26
CA SER A 60 47.47 -18.28 -16.96
C SER A 60 45.97 -18.03 -17.12
N VAL A 61 45.21 -18.35 -16.08
CA VAL A 61 43.80 -18.00 -15.91
C VAL A 61 43.66 -17.17 -14.65
N THR A 62 42.89 -16.08 -14.74
CA THR A 62 42.68 -15.14 -13.64
C THR A 62 41.62 -15.66 -12.67
N ALA A 63 41.73 -15.29 -11.40
CA ALA A 63 40.68 -15.52 -10.42
C ALA A 63 39.34 -14.90 -10.84
N GLY A 64 38.24 -15.58 -10.53
CA GLY A 64 36.87 -15.14 -10.87
C GLY A 64 36.44 -15.36 -12.33
N THR A 65 37.30 -15.91 -13.20
CA THR A 65 36.89 -16.31 -14.55
C THR A 65 35.89 -17.47 -14.47
N GLN A 66 34.81 -17.36 -15.26
CA GLN A 66 33.84 -18.45 -15.42
C GLN A 66 34.49 -19.56 -16.27
N ILE A 67 34.52 -20.77 -15.73
CA ILE A 67 35.08 -21.94 -16.42
C ILE A 67 34.05 -23.05 -16.53
N ARG A 68 34.18 -23.88 -17.56
CA ARG A 68 33.38 -25.10 -17.72
C ARG A 68 34.23 -26.29 -17.32
N GLU A 69 33.82 -27.02 -16.29
CA GLU A 69 34.47 -28.27 -15.91
C GLU A 69 34.12 -29.36 -16.91
N LEU A 70 35.14 -30.08 -17.42
CA LEU A 70 34.96 -31.22 -18.31
C LEU A 70 35.18 -32.54 -17.58
N GLN A 71 36.30 -32.63 -16.88
CA GLN A 71 36.75 -33.88 -16.25
C GLN A 71 37.63 -33.57 -15.04
N THR A 72 37.45 -34.32 -13.97
CA THR A 72 38.33 -34.29 -12.80
C THR A 72 39.18 -35.56 -12.78
N ASP A 73 40.49 -35.40 -12.55
CA ASP A 73 41.42 -36.50 -12.33
C ASP A 73 41.75 -36.59 -10.83
N ASP A 74 41.07 -37.52 -10.14
CA ASP A 74 41.21 -37.70 -8.69
C ASP A 74 42.62 -38.19 -8.28
N GLU A 75 43.41 -38.76 -9.21
CA GLU A 75 44.75 -39.28 -8.95
C GLU A 75 45.81 -38.16 -8.88
N SER A 76 45.72 -37.15 -9.75
CA SER A 76 46.62 -35.99 -9.74
C SER A 76 46.05 -34.76 -9.02
N GLY A 77 44.74 -34.70 -8.78
CA GLY A 77 44.05 -33.54 -8.21
C GLY A 77 43.87 -32.39 -9.21
N TYR A 78 44.01 -32.65 -10.51
CA TYR A 78 43.83 -31.67 -11.58
C TYR A 78 42.44 -31.81 -12.23
N VAL A 79 41.90 -30.68 -12.67
CA VAL A 79 40.61 -30.59 -13.35
C VAL A 79 40.82 -30.04 -14.76
N GLU A 80 40.31 -30.75 -15.76
CA GLU A 80 40.25 -30.27 -17.14
C GLU A 80 39.10 -29.26 -17.27
N ILE A 81 39.46 -28.06 -17.71
CA ILE A 81 38.54 -26.93 -17.85
C ILE A 81 38.59 -26.35 -19.27
N ILE A 82 37.48 -25.74 -19.68
CA ILE A 82 37.44 -24.79 -20.79
C ILE A 82 37.33 -23.38 -20.22
N ASP A 83 38.31 -22.55 -20.56
CA ASP A 83 38.39 -21.14 -20.19
C ASP A 83 37.47 -20.26 -21.05
N ASP A 84 37.25 -19.00 -20.65
CA ASP A 84 36.46 -17.98 -21.37
C ASP A 84 36.96 -17.70 -22.82
N LYS A 85 38.22 -18.05 -23.08
CA LYS A 85 38.90 -17.95 -24.38
C LYS A 85 38.86 -19.25 -25.20
N ASP A 86 37.95 -20.17 -24.87
CA ASP A 86 37.82 -21.50 -25.51
C ASP A 86 39.12 -22.34 -25.47
N ARG A 87 39.97 -22.09 -24.47
CA ARG A 87 41.20 -22.86 -24.25
C ARG A 87 40.90 -24.04 -23.34
N ARG A 88 41.25 -25.24 -23.81
CA ARG A 88 41.19 -26.48 -23.02
C ARG A 88 42.51 -26.71 -22.32
N GLY A 89 42.46 -27.03 -21.03
CA GLY A 89 43.64 -27.46 -20.29
C GLY A 89 43.31 -27.81 -18.85
N TRP A 90 44.34 -28.22 -18.13
CA TRP A 90 44.25 -28.71 -16.77
C TRP A 90 44.66 -27.64 -15.78
N VAL A 91 43.87 -27.49 -14.72
CA VAL A 91 44.11 -26.58 -13.63
C VAL A 91 44.07 -27.33 -12.31
N ASP A 92 44.79 -26.87 -11.30
CA ASP A 92 44.77 -27.51 -9.99
C ASP A 92 43.37 -27.32 -9.34
N GLY A 93 42.75 -28.43 -8.93
CA GLY A 93 41.38 -28.47 -8.44
C GLY A 93 41.15 -27.68 -7.16
N ASN A 94 42.20 -27.40 -6.37
CA ASN A 94 42.08 -26.55 -5.17
C ASN A 94 41.71 -25.10 -5.52
N PHE A 95 41.96 -24.68 -6.76
CA PHE A 95 41.59 -23.37 -7.25
C PHE A 95 40.26 -23.37 -8.00
N VAL A 96 39.59 -24.51 -8.19
CA VAL A 96 38.26 -24.58 -8.81
C VAL A 96 37.22 -24.60 -7.70
N VAL A 97 36.52 -23.48 -7.53
CA VAL A 97 35.48 -23.30 -6.53
C VAL A 97 34.12 -23.13 -7.21
N GLU A 98 33.09 -23.69 -6.63
CA GLU A 98 31.71 -23.51 -7.11
C GLU A 98 31.19 -22.08 -6.86
N GLN A 99 31.82 -21.36 -5.92
CA GLN A 99 31.33 -20.09 -5.41
C GLN A 99 31.96 -18.88 -6.10
N GLU A 100 31.13 -17.89 -6.42
CA GLU A 100 31.52 -16.63 -7.06
C GLU A 100 32.59 -15.86 -6.25
N SER A 101 33.52 -15.18 -6.94
CA SER A 101 34.63 -14.41 -6.33
C SER A 101 34.16 -13.50 -5.20
N ILE A 102 34.95 -13.42 -4.12
CA ILE A 102 34.68 -12.61 -2.93
C ILE A 102 34.55 -11.12 -3.32
N ARG A 103 35.25 -10.69 -4.37
CA ARG A 103 35.16 -9.32 -4.90
C ARG A 103 33.77 -8.98 -5.44
N ASN A 104 33.13 -9.93 -6.13
CA ASN A 104 31.77 -9.74 -6.64
C ASN A 104 30.76 -9.72 -5.50
N GLN A 105 30.94 -10.59 -4.50
CA GLN A 105 30.12 -10.57 -3.30
C GLN A 105 30.25 -9.26 -2.52
N LEU A 106 31.47 -8.73 -2.37
CA LEU A 106 31.68 -7.46 -1.68
C LEU A 106 31.04 -6.28 -2.44
N SER A 107 31.13 -6.28 -3.77
CA SER A 107 30.50 -5.28 -4.63
C SER A 107 28.96 -5.33 -4.54
N SER A 108 28.38 -6.54 -4.55
CA SER A 108 26.92 -6.71 -4.42
C SER A 108 26.44 -6.34 -3.02
N LEU A 109 27.15 -6.72 -1.96
CA LEU A 109 26.88 -6.31 -0.58
C LEU A 109 26.94 -4.79 -0.40
N GLN A 110 27.96 -4.13 -0.95
CA GLN A 110 28.08 -2.67 -0.90
C GLN A 110 26.92 -1.98 -1.64
N SER A 111 26.52 -2.53 -2.78
CA SER A 111 25.36 -2.06 -3.54
C SER A 111 24.06 -2.23 -2.73
N SER A 112 23.84 -3.39 -2.11
CA SER A 112 22.68 -3.65 -1.26
C SER A 112 22.62 -2.71 -0.05
N LEU A 113 23.75 -2.43 0.59
CA LEU A 113 23.84 -1.52 1.73
C LEU A 113 23.50 -0.09 1.31
N THR A 114 23.99 0.34 0.15
CA THR A 114 23.66 1.65 -0.42
C THR A 114 22.17 1.76 -0.73
N SER A 115 21.57 0.76 -1.37
CA SER A 115 20.13 0.73 -1.65
C SER A 115 19.29 0.71 -0.38
N ALA A 116 19.72 -0.04 0.65
CA ALA A 116 19.03 -0.06 1.94
C ALA A 116 19.07 1.30 2.64
N ASN A 117 20.22 1.99 2.62
CA ASN A 117 20.34 3.34 3.17
C ASN A 117 19.43 4.33 2.44
N VAL A 118 19.39 4.30 1.11
CA VAL A 118 18.47 5.15 0.32
C VAL A 118 17.02 4.87 0.70
N SER A 119 16.63 3.60 0.82
CA SER A 119 15.26 3.23 1.21
C SER A 119 14.90 3.71 2.62
N VAL A 120 15.84 3.65 3.57
CA VAL A 120 15.64 4.19 4.93
C VAL A 120 15.46 5.70 4.91
N ASP A 121 16.25 6.42 4.12
CA ASP A 121 16.12 7.87 3.98
C ASP A 121 14.77 8.26 3.34
N GLU A 122 14.33 7.56 2.31
CA GLU A 122 13.02 7.75 1.69
C GLU A 122 11.87 7.48 2.67
N GLN A 123 11.97 6.42 3.48
CA GLN A 123 10.98 6.10 4.51
C GLN A 123 10.93 7.19 5.59
N ASN A 124 12.09 7.69 6.04
CA ASN A 124 12.16 8.78 7.01
C ASN A 124 11.51 10.06 6.46
N GLN A 125 11.79 10.42 5.21
CA GLN A 125 11.15 11.57 4.56
C GLN A 125 9.63 11.39 4.46
N THR A 126 9.16 10.18 4.14
CA THR A 126 7.74 9.85 4.06
C THR A 126 7.07 9.95 5.43
N LEU A 127 7.73 9.47 6.49
CA LEU A 127 7.24 9.60 7.86
C LEU A 127 7.15 11.05 8.31
N GLU A 128 8.15 11.87 7.99
CA GLU A 128 8.15 13.31 8.28
C GLU A 128 6.96 14.00 7.60
N GLN A 129 6.74 13.74 6.31
CA GLN A 129 5.61 14.28 5.55
C GLN A 129 4.27 13.83 6.12
N LEU A 130 4.14 12.55 6.44
CA LEU A 130 2.90 11.99 6.99
C LEU A 130 2.60 12.57 8.38
N ASN A 131 3.63 12.78 9.20
CA ASN A 131 3.48 13.41 10.51
C ASN A 131 3.04 14.87 10.38
N GLN A 132 3.58 15.62 9.42
CA GLN A 132 3.12 16.97 9.11
C GLN A 132 1.65 16.99 8.67
N GLN A 133 1.26 16.10 7.76
CA GLN A 133 -0.14 15.98 7.33
C GLN A 133 -1.09 15.61 8.48
N LEU A 134 -0.64 14.75 9.39
CA LEU A 134 -1.41 14.37 10.57
C LEU A 134 -1.64 15.58 11.48
N LEU A 135 -0.60 16.38 11.74
CA LEU A 135 -0.71 17.60 12.54
C LEU A 135 -1.64 18.63 11.88
N ASP A 136 -1.55 18.82 10.57
CA ASP A 136 -2.43 19.71 9.82
C ASP A 136 -3.90 19.25 9.89
N LEU A 137 -4.15 17.96 9.65
CA LEU A 137 -5.49 17.38 9.75
C LEU A 137 -6.06 17.46 11.17
N GLN A 138 -5.22 17.28 12.21
CA GLN A 138 -5.65 17.45 13.60
C GLN A 138 -6.02 18.90 13.90
N SER A 139 -5.22 19.85 13.42
CA SER A 139 -5.49 21.28 13.53
C SER A 139 -6.81 21.64 12.84
N GLU A 140 -7.00 21.22 11.59
CA GLU A 140 -8.23 21.43 10.83
C GLU A 140 -9.45 20.81 11.50
N ASN A 141 -9.35 19.57 11.99
CA ASN A 141 -10.44 18.92 12.71
C ASN A 141 -10.81 19.68 13.99
N SER A 142 -9.82 20.17 14.74
CA SER A 142 -10.05 20.98 15.94
C SER A 142 -10.73 22.31 15.62
N ALA A 143 -10.37 22.94 14.50
CA ALA A 143 -10.96 24.18 14.02
C ALA A 143 -12.42 23.95 13.58
N LEU A 144 -12.68 22.94 12.75
CA LEU A 144 -14.02 22.56 12.32
C LEU A 144 -14.92 22.18 13.49
N LYS A 145 -14.40 21.47 14.49
CA LYS A 145 -15.14 21.14 15.71
C LYS A 145 -15.52 22.40 16.48
N THR A 146 -14.58 23.36 16.59
CA THR A 146 -14.84 24.65 17.24
C THR A 146 -15.90 25.44 16.48
N GLU A 147 -15.78 25.54 15.15
CA GLU A 147 -16.77 26.21 14.31
C GLU A 147 -18.16 25.58 14.44
N ASN A 148 -18.26 24.25 14.42
CA ASN A 148 -19.52 23.54 14.60
C ASN A 148 -20.13 23.83 15.97
N THR A 149 -19.33 23.85 17.05
CA THR A 149 -19.83 24.24 18.38
C THR A 149 -20.32 25.69 18.42
N GLN A 150 -19.63 26.61 17.73
CA GLN A 150 -20.07 28.01 17.63
C GLN A 150 -21.38 28.13 16.85
N MET A 151 -21.51 27.44 15.71
CA MET A 151 -22.76 27.42 14.93
C MET A 151 -23.91 26.84 15.74
N GLN A 152 -23.70 25.76 16.50
CA GLN A 152 -24.71 25.20 17.40
C GLN A 152 -25.13 26.19 18.49
N GLN A 153 -24.17 26.89 19.10
CA GLN A 153 -24.47 27.94 20.09
C GLN A 153 -25.24 29.11 19.48
N GLN A 154 -24.90 29.53 18.25
CA GLN A 154 -25.63 30.57 17.52
C GLN A 154 -27.07 30.12 17.23
N GLN A 155 -27.28 28.88 16.77
CA GLN A 155 -28.61 28.33 16.54
C GLN A 155 -29.42 28.29 17.84
N ALA A 156 -28.84 27.81 18.94
CA ALA A 156 -29.50 27.79 20.24
C ALA A 156 -29.88 29.21 20.71
N THR A 157 -28.99 30.17 20.53
CA THR A 157 -29.23 31.58 20.87
C THR A 157 -30.33 32.19 20.01
N LEU A 158 -30.33 31.95 18.69
CA LEU A 158 -31.37 32.41 17.78
C LEU A 158 -32.72 31.79 18.11
N GLN A 159 -32.77 30.49 18.45
CA GLN A 159 -34.01 29.84 18.90
C GLN A 159 -34.51 30.43 20.22
N GLN A 160 -33.62 30.73 21.16
CA GLN A 160 -33.98 31.44 22.39
C GLN A 160 -34.51 32.85 22.10
N GLN A 161 -33.92 33.58 21.15
CA GLN A 161 -34.41 34.89 20.74
C GLN A 161 -35.78 34.81 20.07
N LEU A 162 -36.00 33.84 19.18
CA LEU A 162 -37.29 33.61 18.54
C LEU A 162 -38.37 33.28 19.56
N THR A 163 -38.10 32.37 20.51
CA THR A 163 -39.05 32.02 21.57
C THR A 163 -39.28 33.16 22.56
N ALA A 164 -38.26 33.95 22.88
CA ALA A 164 -38.41 35.16 23.70
C ALA A 164 -39.23 36.25 22.99
N GLN A 165 -39.01 36.42 21.68
CA GLN A 165 -39.76 37.37 20.85
C GLN A 165 -41.22 36.96 20.70
N ASP A 166 -41.48 35.69 20.40
CA ASP A 166 -42.84 35.14 20.27
C ASP A 166 -43.63 35.24 21.58
N ASN A 167 -42.97 34.96 22.72
CA ASN A 167 -43.56 35.14 24.04
C ASN A 167 -43.87 36.62 24.37
N SER A 168 -43.12 37.58 23.82
CA SER A 168 -43.33 39.01 24.05
C SER A 168 -44.50 39.59 23.24
N GLU A 169 -44.85 38.97 22.10
CA GLU A 169 -46.02 39.35 21.32
C GLU A 169 -47.30 38.72 21.90
N LEU A 170 -47.27 37.45 22.28
CA LEU A 170 -48.42 36.75 22.87
C LEU A 170 -48.88 37.38 24.20
N GLN A 171 -47.96 37.89 25.03
CA GLN A 171 -48.31 38.51 26.31
C GLN A 171 -49.01 39.87 26.15
N GLN A 172 -48.66 40.68 25.14
CA GLN A 172 -49.22 42.03 24.96
C GLN A 172 -50.68 41.99 24.51
N TRP A 173 -51.04 41.07 23.63
CA TRP A 173 -52.43 40.90 23.19
C TRP A 173 -53.30 40.24 24.26
N PHE A 174 -52.73 39.31 25.06
CA PHE A 174 -53.46 38.65 26.14
C PHE A 174 -53.86 39.62 27.27
N ILE A 175 -52.98 40.54 27.66
CA ILE A 175 -53.28 41.56 28.68
C ILE A 175 -54.28 42.60 28.15
N ARG A 176 -54.19 43.00 26.88
CA ARG A 176 -55.16 43.92 26.26
C ARG A 176 -56.55 43.29 26.11
N GLY A 177 -56.64 42.02 25.72
CA GLY A 177 -57.90 41.28 25.62
C GLY A 177 -58.51 40.92 26.98
N GLY A 178 -57.70 40.43 27.92
CA GLY A 178 -58.14 40.07 29.27
C GLY A 178 -58.62 41.26 30.10
N GLY A 179 -57.99 42.43 29.96
CA GLY A 179 -58.42 43.66 30.64
C GLY A 179 -59.83 44.10 30.22
N ILE A 180 -60.15 44.00 28.93
CA ILE A 180 -61.50 44.33 28.42
C ILE A 180 -62.55 43.35 28.95
N ALA A 181 -62.23 42.06 29.06
CA ALA A 181 -63.16 41.07 29.61
C ALA A 181 -63.52 41.37 31.07
N ILE A 182 -62.54 41.73 31.90
CA ILE A 182 -62.78 42.11 33.31
C ILE A 182 -63.64 43.37 33.41
N VAL A 183 -63.32 44.41 32.64
CA VAL A 183 -64.10 45.66 32.61
C VAL A 183 -65.53 45.41 32.14
N GLY A 184 -65.72 44.56 31.12
CA GLY A 184 -67.04 44.18 30.61
C GLY A 184 -67.90 43.45 31.64
N VAL A 185 -67.32 42.53 32.41
CA VAL A 185 -68.01 41.83 33.51
C VAL A 185 -68.42 42.81 34.60
N ILE A 186 -67.52 43.70 35.02
CA ILE A 186 -67.80 44.70 36.07
C ILE A 186 -68.95 45.63 35.64
N LEU A 187 -68.90 46.16 34.42
CA LEU A 187 -69.95 47.03 33.89
C LEU A 187 -71.28 46.30 33.71
N GLY A 188 -71.25 45.05 33.24
CA GLY A 188 -72.44 44.21 33.11
C GLY A 188 -73.13 43.98 34.45
N VAL A 189 -72.36 43.70 35.50
CA VAL A 189 -72.89 43.53 36.86
C VAL A 189 -73.45 44.84 37.42
N ILE A 190 -72.75 45.96 37.23
CA ILE A 190 -73.21 47.29 37.69
C ILE A 190 -74.54 47.67 37.03
N ILE A 191 -74.68 47.48 35.71
CA ILE A 191 -75.93 47.78 34.99
C ILE A 191 -77.05 46.83 35.42
N ALA A 192 -76.76 45.54 35.61
CA ALA A 192 -77.75 44.57 36.07
C ALA A 192 -78.27 44.86 37.49
N TYR A 193 -77.45 45.49 38.33
CA TYR A 193 -77.82 45.82 39.72
C TYR A 193 -78.42 47.22 39.89
N LEU A 194 -78.54 48.02 38.81
CA LEU A 194 -79.25 49.29 38.88
C LEU A 194 -80.76 49.06 39.02
N PRO A 195 -81.42 49.57 40.07
CA PRO A 195 -82.85 49.38 40.28
C PRO A 195 -83.61 50.01 39.12
N LYS A 196 -84.25 49.16 38.31
CA LYS A 196 -85.12 49.55 37.19
C LYS A 196 -86.21 50.46 37.74
N LYS A 197 -86.04 51.78 37.58
CA LYS A 197 -87.03 52.78 37.98
C LYS A 197 -88.29 52.55 37.13
N ARG A 198 -89.24 51.78 37.66
CA ARG A 198 -90.58 51.62 37.08
C ARG A 198 -91.19 53.01 37.00
N ARG A 199 -91.29 53.57 35.79
CA ARG A 199 -92.19 54.70 35.54
C ARG A 199 -93.60 54.17 35.76
N ARG A 200 -94.24 54.63 36.83
CA ARG A 200 -95.70 54.56 36.98
C ARG A 200 -96.27 55.48 35.90
N ASN A 201 -97.01 54.91 34.97
CA ASN A 201 -97.93 55.68 34.15
C ASN A 201 -99.13 55.94 35.05
N ASP A 202 -99.23 57.16 35.57
CA ASP A 202 -100.49 57.63 36.11
C ASP A 202 -101.40 57.85 34.90
N ALA A 203 -102.36 56.94 34.74
CA ALA A 203 -103.49 57.08 33.85
C ALA A 203 -104.55 57.91 34.59
N TRP A 204 -104.99 59.00 33.95
CA TRP A 204 -106.02 59.91 34.43
C TRP A 204 -107.10 59.99 33.35
N MET A 205 -108.33 60.18 33.83
CA MET A 205 -109.59 60.33 33.10
C MET A 205 -109.58 61.45 32.06
#